data_AF-A0A7V2T5F4-F1
#
_entry.id   AF-A0A7V2T5F4-F1
#
_cell.length_a   1.000
_cell.length_b   1.000
_cell.length_c   1.000
_cell.angle_alpha   90.00
_cell.angle_beta   90.00
_cell.angle_gamma   90.00
#
_symmetry.space_group_name_H-M   'P 1'
#
loop_
_entity.id
_entity.type
_entity.pdbx_description
1 polymer ?
#
loop_
_entity_poly.entity_id
_entity_poly.type
_entity_poly.pdbx_seq_one_letter_code
_entity_poly.pdbx_strand_id
1 'polypeptide(L)'
;MRTKLLAVAGLSLAALAGCQQMGYGTSDAGYQDPDAKATAKAAAPAKQNMAHVHIGHVMTSWNDTPDKMGLLPTAEAEAKIAIQHAALAMKKPDDLDWLKLHVGHVMNACDPSAVPKGPGLGYGVVRAASGVAKHVNFAAQSEGASDNVKLHAVHVATSAENTVARCREIVELGKKVMAAGSASEAAPLVARIQKLADALIAGVDANGDGNVSWEKGEGGLAAARQHMMFVMKGEGLSG
;
A
#
# COMPACT_ATOMS: atom_id res chain seq x y z
N MET A 1 13.69 -27.02 -37.03
CA MET A 1 12.28 -27.37 -37.32
C MET A 1 11.43 -26.15 -37.03
N ARG A 2 10.81 -25.57 -38.06
CA ARG A 2 9.92 -24.40 -37.98
C ARG A 2 8.49 -24.88 -37.80
N THR A 3 7.79 -24.46 -36.75
CA THR A 3 6.34 -24.68 -36.62
C THR A 3 5.64 -23.35 -36.38
N LYS A 4 4.50 -23.21 -37.05
CA LYS A 4 3.85 -22.00 -37.51
C LYS A 4 3.06 -21.25 -36.42
N LEU A 5 3.04 -19.94 -36.64
CA LEU A 5 2.10 -18.93 -36.16
C LEU A 5 0.66 -19.28 -36.60
N LEU A 6 -0.33 -19.08 -35.72
CA LEU A 6 -1.74 -18.98 -36.10
C LEU A 6 -2.35 -17.78 -35.37
N ALA A 7 -2.62 -16.74 -36.15
CA ALA A 7 -3.42 -15.57 -35.78
C ALA A 7 -4.89 -15.89 -36.07
N VAL A 8 -5.79 -15.58 -35.13
CA VAL A 8 -7.24 -15.58 -35.36
C VAL A 8 -7.68 -14.12 -35.38
N ALA A 9 -8.21 -13.71 -36.54
CA ALA A 9 -8.79 -12.41 -36.78
C ALA A 9 -10.31 -12.49 -36.71
N GLY A 10 -10.91 -11.44 -36.14
CA GLY A 10 -12.15 -10.84 -36.63
C GLY A 10 -13.47 -11.41 -36.13
N LEU A 11 -14.23 -10.60 -35.40
CA LEU A 11 -15.53 -10.14 -35.88
C LEU A 11 -15.96 -8.86 -35.13
N SER A 12 -16.02 -7.75 -35.84
CA SER A 12 -16.76 -6.55 -35.45
C SER A 12 -18.14 -6.62 -36.09
N LEU A 13 -19.19 -6.26 -35.35
CA LEU A 13 -20.49 -5.94 -35.94
C LEU A 13 -20.93 -4.55 -35.45
N ALA A 14 -21.10 -3.67 -36.42
CA ALA A 14 -21.55 -2.30 -36.25
C ALA A 14 -23.08 -2.20 -36.18
N ALA A 15 -23.52 -1.07 -35.64
CA ALA A 15 -24.88 -0.63 -35.40
C ALA A 15 -25.78 -0.55 -36.64
N LEU A 16 -27.09 -0.65 -36.42
CA LEU A 16 -28.12 -0.06 -37.29
C LEU A 16 -29.18 0.66 -36.45
N ALA A 17 -29.57 1.81 -36.99
CA ALA A 17 -30.44 2.82 -36.42
C ALA A 17 -31.91 2.64 -36.81
N GLY A 18 -32.79 3.33 -36.08
CA GLY A 18 -34.04 3.88 -36.60
C GLY A 18 -35.33 3.16 -36.17
N CYS A 19 -36.20 3.85 -35.42
CA CYS A 19 -37.37 4.50 -36.03
C CYS A 19 -38.09 5.43 -35.03
N GLN A 20 -38.48 6.59 -35.52
CA GLN A 20 -39.17 7.68 -34.82
C GLN A 20 -40.63 7.72 -35.30
N GLN A 21 -41.55 8.02 -34.35
CA GLN A 21 -42.85 8.73 -34.50
C GLN A 21 -44.03 8.12 -35.31
N MET A 22 -45.19 7.97 -34.65
CA MET A 22 -46.37 8.90 -34.72
C MET A 22 -47.62 8.28 -34.03
N GLY A 23 -48.21 8.97 -33.05
CA GLY A 23 -49.61 9.48 -33.06
C GLY A 23 -50.62 8.45 -32.50
N TYR A 24 -51.52 8.71 -31.54
CA TYR A 24 -52.50 9.79 -31.40
C TYR A 24 -52.91 9.95 -29.93
N GLY A 25 -53.25 11.18 -29.54
CA GLY A 25 -53.80 11.49 -28.23
C GLY A 25 -55.31 11.27 -28.12
N THR A 26 -55.77 11.06 -26.90
CA THR A 26 -57.09 11.50 -26.43
C THR A 26 -56.91 12.14 -25.06
N SER A 27 -57.40 13.36 -24.97
CA SER A 27 -57.54 14.18 -23.78
C SER A 27 -58.44 13.51 -22.74
N ASP A 28 -58.02 13.51 -21.48
CA ASP A 28 -58.94 13.69 -20.36
C ASP A 28 -58.27 14.56 -19.30
N ALA A 29 -58.91 15.69 -19.04
CA ALA A 29 -58.59 16.63 -17.98
C ALA A 29 -59.00 16.02 -16.64
N GLY A 30 -58.08 16.02 -15.68
CA GLY A 30 -58.34 15.52 -14.33
C GLY A 30 -57.31 16.00 -13.32
N TYR A 31 -57.60 17.15 -12.71
CA TYR A 31 -57.11 17.61 -11.40
C TYR A 31 -55.58 17.64 -11.17
N GLN A 32 -54.94 18.76 -11.50
CA GLN A 32 -53.65 19.14 -10.91
C GLN A 32 -53.91 19.81 -9.57
N ASP A 33 -53.45 19.18 -8.48
CA ASP A 33 -53.37 19.77 -7.15
C ASP A 33 -52.44 21.02 -7.21
N PRO A 34 -52.96 22.24 -6.99
CA PRO A 34 -52.17 23.46 -7.07
C PRO A 34 -51.24 23.68 -5.86
N ASP A 35 -51.28 22.82 -4.84
CA ASP A 35 -50.49 22.97 -3.61
C ASP A 35 -49.29 22.01 -3.49
N ALA A 36 -49.04 21.17 -4.50
CA ALA A 36 -47.85 20.31 -4.54
C ALA A 36 -46.58 21.07 -4.97
N LYS A 37 -46.25 22.18 -4.29
CA LYS A 37 -44.88 22.70 -4.26
C LYS A 37 -44.03 21.74 -3.43
N ALA A 38 -43.50 20.72 -4.09
CA ALA A 38 -42.41 19.92 -3.56
C ALA A 38 -41.18 20.83 -3.33
N THR A 39 -41.08 21.39 -2.13
CA THR A 39 -39.83 21.95 -1.61
C THR A 39 -38.92 20.77 -1.28
N ALA A 40 -38.33 20.16 -2.31
CA ALA A 40 -37.15 19.33 -2.10
C ALA A 40 -36.03 20.25 -1.62
N LYS A 41 -35.91 20.39 -0.30
CA LYS A 41 -34.75 21.01 0.34
C LYS A 41 -33.55 20.19 -0.11
N ALA A 42 -32.75 20.73 -1.03
CA ALA A 42 -31.49 20.13 -1.42
C ALA A 42 -30.72 19.81 -0.14
N ALA A 43 -30.46 18.53 0.10
CA ALA A 43 -29.61 18.12 1.21
C ALA A 43 -28.27 18.81 1.01
N ALA A 44 -27.83 19.58 2.01
CA ALA A 44 -26.49 20.13 2.01
C ALA A 44 -25.51 18.96 1.78
N PRO A 45 -24.45 19.14 0.95
CA PRO A 45 -23.47 18.08 0.76
C PRO A 45 -22.98 17.61 2.13
N ALA A 46 -22.99 16.30 2.36
CA ALA A 46 -22.49 15.73 3.60
C ALA A 46 -21.07 16.28 3.86
N LYS A 47 -20.84 16.86 5.04
CA LYS A 47 -19.51 17.36 5.44
C LYS A 47 -18.52 16.22 5.23
N GLN A 48 -17.49 16.45 4.41
CA GLN A 48 -16.49 15.42 4.08
C GLN A 48 -15.88 14.89 5.38
N ASN A 49 -15.97 13.57 5.59
CA ASN A 49 -15.38 12.94 6.76
C ASN A 49 -13.85 12.89 6.57
N MET A 50 -13.15 13.81 7.23
CA MET A 50 -11.69 13.91 7.11
C MET A 50 -10.97 12.64 7.59
N ALA A 51 -11.52 11.90 8.57
CA ALA A 51 -10.96 10.62 8.97
C ALA A 51 -10.97 9.62 7.80
N HIS A 52 -12.09 9.55 7.06
CA HIS A 52 -12.22 8.68 5.88
C HIS A 52 -11.30 9.10 4.74
N VAL A 53 -11.04 10.40 4.57
CA VAL A 53 -10.05 10.90 3.59
C VAL A 53 -8.65 10.40 3.93
N HIS A 54 -8.24 10.53 5.19
CA HIS A 54 -6.93 10.05 5.61
C HIS A 54 -6.81 8.53 5.55
N ILE A 55 -7.88 7.78 5.85
CA ILE A 55 -7.95 6.33 5.62
C ILE A 55 -7.78 6.02 4.13
N GLY A 56 -8.47 6.75 3.23
CA GLY A 56 -8.32 6.61 1.79
C GLY A 56 -6.90 6.83 1.29
N HIS A 57 -6.16 7.77 1.88
CA HIS A 57 -4.73 7.98 1.57
C HIS A 57 -3.86 6.77 1.95
N VAL A 58 -4.16 6.13 3.08
CA VAL A 58 -3.43 4.95 3.54
C VAL A 58 -3.71 3.74 2.65
N MET A 59 -4.98 3.55 2.29
CA MET A 59 -5.49 2.27 1.80
C MET A 59 -5.69 2.24 0.29
N THR A 60 -6.13 3.35 -0.31
CA THR A 60 -6.66 3.37 -1.67
C THR A 60 -5.75 4.11 -2.63
N SER A 61 -5.42 5.38 -2.35
CA SER A 61 -4.62 6.17 -3.29
C SER A 61 -3.81 7.29 -2.63
N TRP A 62 -2.62 7.52 -3.14
CA TRP A 62 -1.80 8.68 -2.84
C TRP A 62 -1.21 9.25 -4.13
N ASN A 63 -1.06 10.57 -4.22
CA ASN A 63 -0.72 11.19 -5.50
C ASN A 63 0.69 10.84 -5.99
N ASP A 64 1.64 10.68 -5.09
CA ASP A 64 3.04 10.50 -5.47
C ASP A 64 3.50 9.04 -5.48
N THR A 65 2.62 8.11 -5.14
CA THR A 65 2.95 6.67 -5.15
C THR A 65 2.90 6.10 -6.57
N PRO A 66 3.66 5.03 -6.83
CA PRO A 66 3.59 4.27 -8.07
C PRO A 66 2.15 3.78 -8.31
N ASP A 67 1.70 3.89 -9.55
CA ASP A 67 0.33 3.52 -9.98
C ASP A 67 -0.80 4.12 -9.13
N LYS A 68 -0.54 5.24 -8.44
CA LYS A 68 -1.47 5.90 -7.52
C LYS A 68 -2.01 5.00 -6.41
N MET A 69 -1.25 3.97 -6.01
CA MET A 69 -1.60 3.08 -4.91
C MET A 69 -1.75 3.83 -3.58
N GLY A 70 -2.48 3.26 -2.63
CA GLY A 70 -2.43 3.72 -1.23
C GLY A 70 -1.02 3.61 -0.64
N LEU A 71 -0.75 4.35 0.44
CA LEU A 71 0.55 4.33 1.11
C LEU A 71 0.91 2.94 1.67
N LEU A 72 -0.04 2.21 2.26
CA LEU A 72 0.21 0.88 2.81
C LEU A 72 0.44 -0.18 1.72
N PRO A 73 -0.40 -0.29 0.67
CA PRO A 73 -0.09 -1.13 -0.49
C PRO A 73 1.28 -0.83 -1.11
N THR A 74 1.66 0.44 -1.22
CA THR A 74 2.99 0.84 -1.73
C THR A 74 4.11 0.34 -0.83
N ALA A 75 4.00 0.54 0.49
CA ALA A 75 5.02 0.11 1.45
C ALA A 75 5.28 -1.40 1.34
N GLU A 76 4.23 -2.18 1.11
CA GLU A 76 4.37 -3.62 0.98
C GLU A 76 4.89 -4.11 -0.35
N ALA A 77 4.52 -3.46 -1.45
CA ALA A 77 5.07 -3.79 -2.75
C ALA A 77 6.60 -3.58 -2.74
N GLU A 78 7.06 -2.46 -2.19
CA GLU A 78 8.49 -2.19 -1.97
C GLU A 78 9.12 -3.19 -0.98
N ALA A 79 8.44 -3.52 0.13
CA ALA A 79 8.97 -4.48 1.11
C ALA A 79 9.12 -5.89 0.52
N LYS A 80 8.21 -6.33 -0.36
CA LYS A 80 8.33 -7.62 -1.08
C LYS A 80 9.57 -7.67 -1.95
N ILE A 81 9.91 -6.56 -2.62
CA ILE A 81 11.13 -6.43 -3.42
C ILE A 81 12.36 -6.53 -2.51
N ALA A 82 12.36 -5.81 -1.37
CA ALA A 82 13.43 -5.89 -0.39
C ALA A 82 13.64 -7.33 0.14
N ILE A 83 12.56 -8.03 0.51
CA ILE A 83 12.60 -9.44 0.96
C ILE A 83 13.19 -10.35 -0.13
N GLN A 84 12.67 -10.24 -1.35
CA GLN A 84 13.13 -11.06 -2.47
C GLN A 84 14.63 -10.88 -2.72
N HIS A 85 15.10 -9.64 -2.75
CA HIS A 85 16.52 -9.38 -3.01
C HIS A 85 17.43 -9.76 -1.85
N ALA A 86 16.98 -9.62 -0.59
CA ALA A 86 17.74 -10.10 0.56
C ALA A 86 17.90 -11.64 0.53
N ALA A 87 16.83 -12.36 0.18
CA ALA A 87 16.88 -13.82 0.01
C ALA A 87 17.78 -14.24 -1.16
N LEU A 88 17.77 -13.50 -2.28
CA LEU A 88 18.66 -13.75 -3.41
C LEU A 88 20.13 -13.51 -3.05
N ALA A 89 20.45 -12.46 -2.29
CA ALA A 89 21.82 -12.17 -1.86
C ALA A 89 22.45 -13.39 -1.15
N MET A 90 21.69 -14.02 -0.26
CA MET A 90 22.15 -15.17 0.52
C MET A 90 22.26 -16.48 -0.27
N LYS A 91 21.94 -16.51 -1.56
CA LYS A 91 22.15 -17.68 -2.43
C LYS A 91 23.61 -17.87 -2.84
N LYS A 92 24.45 -16.83 -2.78
CA LYS A 92 25.88 -16.89 -3.08
C LYS A 92 26.69 -16.10 -2.04
N PRO A 93 26.79 -16.60 -0.80
CA PRO A 93 27.42 -15.87 0.31
C PRO A 93 28.93 -15.70 0.16
N ASP A 94 29.56 -16.38 -0.79
CA ASP A 94 30.98 -16.32 -1.13
C ASP A 94 31.30 -15.37 -2.30
N ASP A 95 30.28 -14.77 -2.92
CA ASP A 95 30.41 -13.86 -4.06
C ASP A 95 30.12 -12.41 -3.63
N LEU A 96 31.18 -11.60 -3.46
CA LEU A 96 31.07 -10.23 -2.95
C LEU A 96 30.24 -9.33 -3.89
N ASP A 97 30.43 -9.47 -5.19
CA ASP A 97 29.73 -8.63 -6.18
C ASP A 97 28.24 -8.98 -6.19
N TRP A 98 27.90 -10.27 -6.07
CA TRP A 98 26.52 -10.72 -5.90
C TRP A 98 25.88 -10.16 -4.63
N LEU A 99 26.59 -10.22 -3.50
CA LEU A 99 26.10 -9.65 -2.24
C LEU A 99 25.85 -8.14 -2.37
N LYS A 100 26.81 -7.39 -2.93
CA LYS A 100 26.67 -5.94 -3.12
C LYS A 100 25.53 -5.58 -4.07
N LEU A 101 25.38 -6.30 -5.18
CA LEU A 101 24.30 -6.08 -6.15
C LEU A 101 22.94 -6.21 -5.46
N HIS A 102 22.70 -7.35 -4.80
CA HIS A 102 21.40 -7.62 -4.21
C HIS A 102 21.14 -6.75 -2.99
N VAL A 103 22.14 -6.46 -2.16
CA VAL A 103 21.98 -5.50 -1.05
C VAL A 103 21.69 -4.09 -1.57
N GLY A 104 22.32 -3.65 -2.66
CA GLY A 104 21.97 -2.39 -3.32
C GLY A 104 20.49 -2.34 -3.74
N HIS A 105 19.94 -3.44 -4.23
CA HIS A 105 18.51 -3.54 -4.55
C HIS A 105 17.62 -3.50 -3.29
N VAL A 106 18.03 -4.13 -2.20
CA VAL A 106 17.32 -4.03 -0.91
C VAL A 106 17.31 -2.59 -0.41
N MET A 107 18.47 -1.91 -0.47
CA MET A 107 18.59 -0.50 -0.07
C MET A 107 17.70 0.40 -0.93
N ASN A 108 17.67 0.19 -2.25
CA ASN A 108 16.81 0.94 -3.16
C ASN A 108 15.32 0.76 -2.83
N ALA A 109 14.86 -0.47 -2.57
CA ALA A 109 13.47 -0.73 -2.18
C ALA A 109 13.13 -0.15 -0.80
N CYS A 110 14.08 -0.13 0.14
CA CYS A 110 13.86 0.47 1.47
C CYS A 110 13.83 2.00 1.39
N ASP A 111 14.83 2.60 0.73
CA ASP A 111 15.06 4.04 0.63
C ASP A 111 15.80 4.39 -0.69
N PRO A 112 15.05 4.76 -1.75
CA PRO A 112 15.62 5.21 -3.01
C PRO A 112 16.51 6.45 -2.90
N SER A 113 16.44 7.23 -1.82
CA SER A 113 17.34 8.38 -1.64
C SER A 113 18.77 7.95 -1.32
N ALA A 114 18.94 6.77 -0.70
CA ALA A 114 20.25 6.19 -0.42
C ALA A 114 20.84 5.49 -1.65
N VAL A 115 19.99 4.82 -2.46
CA VAL A 115 20.38 4.15 -3.70
C VAL A 115 19.32 4.44 -4.78
N PRO A 116 19.55 5.41 -5.69
CA PRO A 116 18.52 5.86 -6.63
C PRO A 116 18.12 4.88 -7.74
N LYS A 117 18.96 3.89 -8.02
CA LYS A 117 18.73 2.92 -9.10
C LYS A 117 18.55 1.52 -8.52
N GLY A 118 17.52 0.81 -8.95
CA GLY A 118 17.26 -0.56 -8.55
C GLY A 118 15.86 -1.01 -8.98
N PRO A 119 15.46 -2.22 -8.57
CA PRO A 119 14.19 -2.83 -8.95
C PRO A 119 12.99 -2.34 -8.10
N GLY A 120 13.22 -1.51 -7.08
CA GLY A 120 12.16 -0.88 -6.31
C GLY A 120 11.26 -0.03 -7.19
N LEU A 121 10.04 0.24 -6.71
CA LEU A 121 9.06 1.03 -7.45
C LEU A 121 9.37 2.53 -7.44
N GLY A 122 10.44 2.94 -6.77
CA GLY A 122 10.95 4.30 -6.73
C GLY A 122 10.37 5.18 -5.62
N TYR A 123 9.58 4.61 -4.70
CA TYR A 123 8.99 5.35 -3.58
C TYR A 123 9.66 5.04 -2.25
N GLY A 124 9.98 3.77 -2.02
CA GLY A 124 10.66 3.28 -0.83
C GLY A 124 9.73 2.94 0.34
N VAL A 125 10.04 1.85 1.05
CA VAL A 125 9.33 1.44 2.27
C VAL A 125 9.35 2.54 3.34
N VAL A 126 10.49 3.20 3.56
CA VAL A 126 10.63 4.24 4.61
C VAL A 126 9.63 5.38 4.39
N ARG A 127 9.54 5.89 3.15
CA ARG A 127 8.62 6.98 2.81
C ARG A 127 7.16 6.54 2.92
N ALA A 128 6.84 5.36 2.37
CA ALA A 128 5.49 4.82 2.37
C ALA A 128 4.97 4.55 3.79
N ALA A 129 5.72 3.80 4.60
CA ALA A 129 5.33 3.44 5.96
C ALA A 129 5.29 4.66 6.90
N SER A 130 6.21 5.62 6.75
CA SER A 130 6.10 6.90 7.48
C SER A 130 4.81 7.66 7.11
N GLY A 131 4.43 7.63 5.83
CA GLY A 131 3.15 8.17 5.36
C GLY A 131 1.95 7.46 5.98
N VAL A 132 1.99 6.12 6.08
CA VAL A 132 0.96 5.34 6.77
C VAL A 132 0.78 5.82 8.20
N ALA A 133 1.85 5.83 9.00
CA ALA A 133 1.81 6.27 10.40
C ALA A 133 1.26 7.69 10.55
N LYS A 134 1.71 8.61 9.70
CA LYS A 134 1.24 10.00 9.69
C LYS A 134 -0.25 10.09 9.40
N HIS A 135 -0.74 9.42 8.35
CA HIS A 135 -2.12 9.57 7.90
C HIS A 135 -3.12 8.86 8.82
N VAL A 136 -2.79 7.71 9.42
CA VAL A 136 -3.69 7.11 10.42
C VAL A 136 -3.80 7.98 11.68
N ASN A 137 -2.72 8.64 12.09
CA ASN A 137 -2.77 9.59 13.20
C ASN A 137 -3.64 10.82 12.88
N PHE A 138 -3.55 11.35 11.66
CA PHE A 138 -4.48 12.41 11.22
C PHE A 138 -5.93 11.93 11.17
N ALA A 139 -6.18 10.68 10.76
CA ALA A 139 -7.52 10.11 10.78
C ALA A 139 -8.08 10.06 12.21
N ALA A 140 -7.28 9.59 13.18
CA ALA A 140 -7.68 9.50 14.58
C ALA A 140 -7.90 10.87 15.25
N GLN A 141 -7.15 11.90 14.81
CA GLN A 141 -7.25 13.27 15.33
C GLN A 141 -8.33 14.11 14.63
N SER A 142 -8.92 13.62 13.54
CA SER A 142 -9.95 14.34 12.80
C SER A 142 -11.22 14.51 13.63
N GLU A 143 -11.89 15.65 13.46
CA GLU A 143 -13.21 15.89 14.05
C GLU A 143 -14.19 14.79 13.58
N GLY A 144 -14.88 14.16 14.53
CA GLY A 144 -15.82 13.07 14.24
C GLY A 144 -15.16 11.70 14.00
N ALA A 145 -13.85 11.55 14.23
CA ALA A 145 -13.21 10.24 14.23
C ALA A 145 -13.87 9.30 15.24
N SER A 146 -14.28 8.12 14.76
CA SER A 146 -14.91 7.09 15.59
C SER A 146 -13.89 6.46 16.56
N ASP A 147 -14.39 5.76 17.58
CA ASP A 147 -13.53 5.03 18.50
C ASP A 147 -12.80 3.88 17.79
N ASN A 148 -13.42 3.30 16.76
CA ASN A 148 -12.81 2.29 15.89
C ASN A 148 -11.57 2.85 15.16
N VAL A 149 -11.65 4.07 14.60
CA VAL A 149 -10.50 4.73 13.98
C VAL A 149 -9.41 5.03 15.01
N LYS A 150 -9.77 5.61 16.16
CA LYS A 150 -8.80 5.99 17.20
C LYS A 150 -8.06 4.80 17.77
N LEU A 151 -8.77 3.71 18.08
CA LEU A 151 -8.21 2.49 18.63
C LEU A 151 -7.16 1.89 17.69
N HIS A 152 -7.55 1.65 16.44
CA HIS A 152 -6.70 0.93 15.50
C HIS A 152 -5.58 1.80 14.91
N ALA A 153 -5.72 3.13 14.87
CA ALA A 153 -4.66 4.02 14.41
C ALA A 153 -3.35 3.83 15.17
N VAL A 154 -3.39 3.61 16.49
CA VAL A 154 -2.19 3.35 17.30
C VAL A 154 -1.47 2.08 16.85
N HIS A 155 -2.21 1.01 16.57
CA HIS A 155 -1.65 -0.27 16.17
C HIS A 155 -1.04 -0.19 14.77
N VAL A 156 -1.72 0.49 13.85
CA VAL A 156 -1.24 0.70 12.48
C VAL A 156 0.00 1.58 12.46
N ALA A 157 -0.01 2.69 13.22
CA ALA A 157 1.13 3.59 13.31
C ALA A 157 2.36 2.89 13.90
N THR A 158 2.20 2.18 15.02
CA THR A 158 3.30 1.46 15.67
C THR A 158 3.91 0.41 14.74
N SER A 159 3.07 -0.38 14.06
CA SER A 159 3.55 -1.41 13.11
C SER A 159 4.29 -0.78 11.92
N ALA A 160 3.79 0.34 11.39
CA ALA A 160 4.46 1.06 10.30
C ALA A 160 5.80 1.66 10.76
N GLU A 161 5.87 2.22 11.97
CA GLU A 161 7.10 2.78 12.57
C GLU A 161 8.15 1.70 12.84
N ASN A 162 7.74 0.51 13.28
CA ASN A 162 8.62 -0.65 13.40
C ASN A 162 9.26 -1.01 12.05
N THR A 163 8.46 -1.06 10.98
CA THR A 163 8.95 -1.31 9.62
C THR A 163 9.91 -0.20 9.16
N VAL A 164 9.63 1.07 9.46
CA VAL A 164 10.55 2.19 9.17
C VAL A 164 11.89 1.99 9.89
N ALA A 165 11.87 1.61 11.17
CA ALA A 165 13.08 1.38 11.95
C ALA A 165 13.93 0.25 11.35
N ARG A 166 13.31 -0.87 10.98
CA ARG A 166 13.99 -2.01 10.32
C ARG A 166 14.60 -1.61 8.97
N CYS A 167 13.87 -0.88 8.13
CA CYS A 167 14.41 -0.41 6.84
C CYS A 167 15.60 0.53 7.01
N ARG A 168 15.58 1.41 8.03
CA ARG A 168 16.74 2.27 8.34
C ARG A 168 17.95 1.44 8.77
N GLU A 169 17.76 0.43 9.63
CA GLU A 169 18.85 -0.48 9.99
C GLU A 169 19.38 -1.27 8.78
N ILE A 170 18.48 -1.75 7.90
CA ILE A 170 18.86 -2.40 6.64
C ILE A 170 19.75 -1.50 5.79
N VAL A 171 19.40 -0.22 5.63
CA VAL A 171 20.20 0.74 4.84
C VAL A 171 21.57 0.96 5.49
N GLU A 172 21.66 1.08 6.81
CA GLU A 172 22.94 1.23 7.51
C GLU A 172 23.83 -0.01 7.41
N LEU A 173 23.25 -1.21 7.54
CA LEU A 173 23.97 -2.47 7.29
C LEU A 173 24.39 -2.58 5.82
N GLY A 174 23.53 -2.14 4.90
CA GLY A 174 23.79 -2.16 3.48
C GLY A 174 24.99 -1.28 3.09
N LYS A 175 25.11 -0.08 3.68
CA LYS A 175 26.30 0.77 3.52
C LYS A 175 27.59 0.05 3.93
N LYS A 176 27.56 -0.73 5.02
CA LYS A 176 28.71 -1.54 5.47
C LYS A 176 29.03 -2.65 4.47
N VAL A 177 28.02 -3.33 3.92
CA VAL A 177 28.21 -4.33 2.85
C VAL A 177 28.85 -3.70 1.62
N MET A 178 28.40 -2.51 1.20
CA MET A 178 28.99 -1.81 0.05
C MET A 178 30.47 -1.46 0.26
N ALA A 179 30.84 -1.12 1.50
CA ALA A 179 32.21 -0.81 1.90
C ALA A 179 33.10 -2.05 2.11
N ALA A 180 32.52 -3.24 2.32
CA ALA A 180 33.26 -4.46 2.61
C ALA A 180 34.26 -4.83 1.51
N GLY A 181 35.43 -5.33 1.93
CA GLY A 181 36.53 -5.72 1.03
C GLY A 181 36.47 -7.19 0.60
N SER A 182 35.67 -8.01 1.28
CA SER A 182 35.54 -9.44 0.99
C SER A 182 34.11 -9.96 1.21
N ALA A 183 33.78 -11.07 0.57
CA ALA A 183 32.52 -11.77 0.79
C ALA A 183 32.41 -12.26 2.24
N SER A 184 33.51 -12.71 2.85
CA SER A 184 33.53 -13.17 4.24
C SER A 184 33.19 -12.06 5.25
N GLU A 185 33.54 -10.81 4.96
CA GLU A 185 33.14 -9.63 5.76
C GLU A 185 31.67 -9.26 5.52
N ALA A 186 31.24 -9.30 4.26
CA ALA A 186 29.89 -8.90 3.86
C ALA A 186 28.80 -9.89 4.29
N ALA A 187 29.02 -11.20 4.15
CA ALA A 187 27.98 -12.22 4.31
C ALA A 187 27.28 -12.20 5.68
N PRO A 188 27.96 -12.04 6.83
CA PRO A 188 27.28 -11.91 8.13
C PRO A 188 26.37 -10.68 8.22
N LEU A 189 26.73 -9.57 7.56
CA LEU A 189 25.90 -8.36 7.49
C LEU A 189 24.67 -8.61 6.61
N VAL A 190 24.85 -9.28 5.46
CA VAL A 190 23.72 -9.65 4.58
C VAL A 190 22.75 -10.60 5.28
N ALA A 191 23.24 -11.55 6.08
CA ALA A 191 22.37 -12.42 6.88
C ALA A 191 21.52 -11.64 7.88
N ARG A 192 22.06 -10.55 8.47
CA ARG A 192 21.27 -9.64 9.33
C ARG A 192 20.24 -8.84 8.52
N ILE A 193 20.63 -8.33 7.35
CA ILE A 193 19.72 -7.65 6.43
C ILE A 193 18.55 -8.56 6.05
N GLN A 194 18.81 -9.83 5.74
CA GLN A 194 17.77 -10.80 5.41
C GLN A 194 16.76 -10.96 6.55
N LYS A 195 17.22 -11.17 7.78
CA LYS A 195 16.33 -11.28 8.95
C LYS A 195 15.45 -10.05 9.14
N LEU A 196 16.01 -8.85 8.99
CA LEU A 196 15.26 -7.61 9.08
C LEU A 196 14.26 -7.46 7.92
N ALA A 197 14.66 -7.85 6.71
CA ALA A 197 13.83 -7.80 5.52
C ALA A 197 12.60 -8.72 5.67
N ASP A 198 12.82 -9.97 6.09
CA ASP A 198 11.76 -10.95 6.34
C ASP A 198 10.73 -10.44 7.37
N ALA A 199 11.20 -9.67 8.36
CA ALA A 199 10.35 -9.04 9.38
C ALA A 199 9.62 -7.76 8.92
N LEU A 200 9.85 -7.23 7.70
CA LEU A 200 9.17 -6.01 7.23
C LEU A 200 7.66 -6.21 7.09
N ILE A 201 7.24 -7.39 6.62
CA ILE A 201 5.81 -7.71 6.42
C ILE A 201 5.28 -8.50 7.63
N ALA A 202 5.91 -9.62 7.96
CA ALA A 202 5.41 -10.51 9.00
C ALA A 202 5.58 -9.95 10.42
N GLY A 203 6.55 -9.06 10.63
CA GLY A 203 7.02 -8.70 11.96
C GLY A 203 7.95 -9.75 12.55
N VAL A 204 8.25 -9.61 13.84
CA VAL A 204 9.04 -10.56 14.64
C VAL A 204 8.54 -10.56 16.07
N ASP A 205 8.61 -11.70 16.75
CA ASP A 205 8.36 -11.79 18.18
C ASP A 205 9.58 -11.22 18.91
N ALA A 206 9.51 -9.95 19.30
CA ALA A 206 10.63 -9.22 19.88
C ALA A 206 10.71 -9.38 21.40
N ASN A 207 9.57 -9.65 22.06
CA ASN A 207 9.50 -9.83 23.50
C ASN A 207 9.66 -11.31 23.94
N GLY A 208 9.56 -12.26 23.00
CA GLY A 208 9.71 -13.69 23.23
C GLY A 208 8.47 -14.37 23.83
N ASP A 209 7.28 -13.79 23.68
CA ASP A 209 6.03 -14.32 24.23
C ASP A 209 5.37 -15.39 23.34
N GLY A 210 5.93 -15.64 22.16
CA GLY A 210 5.45 -16.60 21.18
C GLY A 210 4.47 -16.03 20.16
N ASN A 211 4.14 -14.73 20.23
CA ASN A 211 3.24 -14.05 19.30
C ASN A 211 3.93 -12.86 18.65
N VAL A 212 3.51 -12.53 17.43
CA VAL A 212 3.88 -11.26 16.78
C VAL A 212 2.69 -10.34 16.86
N SER A 213 2.76 -9.34 17.76
CA SER A 213 1.72 -8.34 17.93
C SER A 213 2.03 -7.06 17.14
N TRP A 214 1.19 -6.02 17.27
CA TRP A 214 1.46 -4.69 16.69
C TRP A 214 2.47 -3.88 17.52
N GLU A 215 2.85 -4.36 18.70
CA GLU A 215 3.62 -3.61 19.68
C GLU A 215 5.00 -3.18 19.16
N LYS A 216 5.63 -2.27 19.91
CA LYS A 216 6.93 -1.71 19.56
C LYS A 216 7.96 -2.82 19.38
N GLY A 217 8.60 -2.82 18.21
CA GLY A 217 9.61 -3.81 17.84
C GLY A 217 9.07 -5.08 17.21
N GLU A 218 7.75 -5.30 17.19
CA GLU A 218 7.14 -6.55 16.72
C GLU A 218 6.45 -6.41 15.38
N GLY A 219 5.37 -5.63 15.34
CA GLY A 219 4.47 -5.57 14.19
C GLY A 219 5.19 -5.23 12.88
N GLY A 220 4.82 -5.92 11.81
CA GLY A 220 5.18 -5.58 10.44
C GLY A 220 3.97 -5.02 9.67
N LEU A 221 4.14 -4.83 8.37
CA LEU A 221 3.09 -4.28 7.51
C LEU A 221 1.82 -5.15 7.46
N ALA A 222 1.91 -6.46 7.72
CA ALA A 222 0.74 -7.33 7.83
C ALA A 222 -0.18 -6.96 9.01
N ALA A 223 0.40 -6.62 10.17
CA ALA A 223 -0.36 -6.14 11.33
C ALA A 223 -1.01 -4.78 11.02
N ALA A 224 -0.27 -3.88 10.37
CA ALA A 224 -0.82 -2.62 9.87
C ALA A 224 -2.01 -2.84 8.93
N ARG A 225 -1.91 -3.77 7.97
CA ARG A 225 -3.05 -4.11 7.11
C ARG A 225 -4.22 -4.65 7.89
N GLN A 226 -3.99 -5.63 8.76
CA GLN A 226 -5.07 -6.27 9.51
C GLN A 226 -5.88 -5.23 10.28
N HIS A 227 -5.21 -4.31 10.97
CA HIS A 227 -5.87 -3.24 11.70
C HIS A 227 -6.56 -2.22 10.78
N MET A 228 -5.99 -1.91 9.62
CA MET A 228 -6.69 -1.10 8.62
C MET A 228 -7.96 -1.78 8.09
N MET A 229 -7.98 -3.11 7.94
CA MET A 229 -9.18 -3.84 7.55
C MET A 229 -10.27 -3.80 8.62
N PHE A 230 -9.90 -3.81 9.91
CA PHE A 230 -10.86 -3.56 10.99
C PHE A 230 -11.42 -2.14 10.94
N VAL A 231 -10.56 -1.14 10.70
CA VAL A 231 -11.00 0.25 10.48
C VAL A 231 -12.00 0.31 9.35
N MET A 232 -11.64 -0.16 8.15
CA MET A 232 -12.51 -0.07 6.97
C MET A 232 -13.85 -0.75 7.18
N LYS A 233 -13.85 -1.97 7.75
CA LYS A 233 -15.09 -2.70 8.05
C LYS A 233 -15.96 -1.95 9.06
N GLY A 234 -15.38 -1.42 10.14
CA GLY A 234 -16.12 -0.69 11.17
C GLY A 234 -16.67 0.66 10.68
N GLU A 235 -16.00 1.27 9.69
CA GLU A 235 -16.43 2.53 9.07
C GLU A 235 -17.37 2.34 7.86
N GLY A 236 -17.65 1.09 7.46
CA GLY A 236 -18.47 0.80 6.27
C GLY A 236 -17.80 1.16 4.94
N LEU A 237 -16.46 1.20 4.91
CA LEU A 237 -15.67 1.50 3.72
C LEU A 237 -15.34 0.23 2.93
N SER A 238 -15.40 0.29 1.60
CA SER A 238 -14.97 -0.80 0.72
C SER A 238 -13.45 -0.76 0.53
N GLY A 239 -12.80 -1.91 0.74
CA GLY A 239 -11.37 -2.15 0.49
C GLY A 239 -11.03 -2.43 -0.97
#